data_AF-J9Y6H5-F1
#
_entry.id   AF-J9Y6H5-F1
#
_cell.length_a   1.000
_cell.length_b   1.000
_cell.length_c   1.000
_cell.angle_alpha   90.00
_cell.angle_beta   90.00
_cell.angle_gamma   90.00
#
_symmetry.space_group_name_H-M   'P 1'
#
loop_
_entity.id
_entity.type
_entity.pdbx_description
1 polymer ?
#
loop_
_entity_poly.entity_id
_entity_poly.type
_entity_poly.pdbx_seq_one_letter_code
_entity_poly.pdbx_strand_id
1 'polypeptide(L)' 'LYPSFAEGATPFFTLNWSKYAEFLTFRGGLDPVTGGLWLTDIAHHHLAIAILFLVAGHMYRTNWGIGHGIKDILEA' A
#
# COMPACT_ATOMS: atom_id res chain seq x y z
N LEU A 1 6.25 -15.53 15.99
CA LEU A 1 4.90 -15.09 15.59
C LEU A 1 4.73 -15.14 14.07
N TYR A 2 5.67 -14.61 13.27
CA TYR A 2 5.61 -14.70 11.79
C TYR A 2 6.95 -15.19 11.21
N PRO A 3 7.03 -16.46 10.74
CA PRO A 3 8.21 -17.02 10.07
C PRO A 3 8.81 -16.13 8.96
N SER A 4 7.97 -15.40 8.22
CA SER A 4 8.41 -14.52 7.13
C SER A 4 9.43 -13.44 7.55
N PHE A 5 9.52 -13.09 8.85
CA PHE A 5 10.52 -12.13 9.33
C PHE A 5 11.97 -12.60 9.13
N ALA A 6 12.22 -13.91 9.07
CA ALA A 6 13.56 -14.44 8.80
C ALA A 6 14.06 -14.14 7.38
N GLU A 7 13.15 -13.85 6.43
CA GLU A 7 13.50 -13.50 5.05
C GLU A 7 13.94 -12.02 4.91
N GLY A 8 13.74 -11.21 5.96
CA GLY A 8 14.11 -9.79 5.97
C GLY A 8 13.42 -8.99 4.88
N ALA A 9 14.11 -7.97 4.35
CA ALA A 9 13.60 -7.11 3.28
C ALA A 9 13.88 -7.65 1.86
N THR A 10 14.54 -8.80 1.71
CA THR A 10 14.90 -9.35 0.41
C THR A 10 13.67 -9.63 -0.48
N PRO A 11 12.57 -10.24 0.02
CA PRO A 11 11.35 -10.41 -0.78
C PRO A 11 10.72 -9.08 -1.24
N PHE A 12 10.88 -7.98 -0.48
CA PHE A 12 10.40 -6.66 -0.88
C PHE A 12 11.11 -6.16 -2.14
N PHE A 13 12.45 -6.13 -2.13
CA PHE A 13 13.25 -5.59 -3.23
C PHE A 13 13.30 -6.50 -4.47
N THR A 14 12.99 -7.79 -4.31
CA THR A 14 12.87 -8.75 -5.42
C THR A 14 11.44 -8.89 -5.95
N LEU A 15 10.49 -8.10 -5.40
CA LEU A 15 9.06 -8.13 -5.73
C LEU A 15 8.36 -9.47 -5.45
N ASN A 16 8.95 -10.33 -4.61
CA ASN A 16 8.34 -11.58 -4.17
C ASN A 16 7.45 -11.37 -2.93
N TRP A 17 6.44 -10.51 -3.05
CA TRP A 17 5.66 -10.03 -1.90
C TRP A 17 4.74 -11.07 -1.26
N SER A 18 4.47 -12.18 -1.94
CA SER A 18 3.66 -13.29 -1.39
C SER A 18 4.23 -13.82 -0.06
N LYS A 19 5.55 -13.65 0.15
CA LYS A 19 6.26 -13.99 1.38
C LYS A 19 5.80 -13.23 2.62
N TYR A 20 5.10 -12.10 2.47
CA TYR A 20 4.64 -11.28 3.59
C TYR A 20 3.16 -11.49 3.95
N ALA A 21 2.47 -12.45 3.34
CA ALA A 21 1.04 -12.71 3.56
C ALA A 21 0.68 -13.11 5.00
N GLU A 22 1.66 -13.46 5.84
CA GLU A 22 1.44 -13.78 7.26
C GLU A 22 1.11 -12.55 8.11
N PHE A 23 1.63 -11.38 7.75
CA PHE A 23 1.40 -10.11 8.48
C PHE A 23 0.76 -9.00 7.63
N LEU A 24 0.70 -9.17 6.30
CA LEU A 24 -0.12 -8.39 5.37
C LEU A 24 -1.24 -9.26 4.82
N THR A 25 -2.23 -9.58 5.66
CA THR A 25 -3.30 -10.51 5.30
C THR A 25 -4.40 -9.84 4.47
N PHE A 26 -5.33 -10.65 3.98
CA PHE A 26 -6.57 -10.20 3.33
C PHE A 26 -7.73 -11.12 3.75
N ARG A 27 -7.98 -11.24 5.06
CA ARG A 27 -8.96 -12.17 5.61
C ARG A 27 -10.39 -11.68 5.43
N GLY A 28 -10.61 -10.39 5.66
CA GLY A 28 -11.92 -9.77 5.67
C GLY A 28 -12.74 -10.11 6.93
N GLY A 29 -13.57 -9.17 7.36
CA GLY A 29 -14.42 -9.34 8.55
C GLY A 29 -13.68 -9.05 9.85
N LEU A 30 -14.14 -9.71 10.93
CA LEU A 30 -13.69 -9.44 12.30
C LEU A 30 -12.85 -10.60 12.84
N ASP A 31 -11.88 -10.28 13.69
CA ASP A 31 -11.17 -11.23 14.52
C ASP A 31 -12.14 -11.79 15.58
N PRO A 32 -12.39 -13.12 15.60
CA PRO A 32 -13.35 -13.72 16.52
C PRO A 32 -12.93 -13.59 18.00
N VAL A 33 -11.67 -13.29 18.31
CA VAL A 33 -11.19 -13.12 19.69
C VAL A 33 -11.47 -11.71 20.20
N THR A 34 -11.20 -10.69 19.38
CA THR A 34 -11.28 -9.28 19.80
C THR A 34 -12.60 -8.61 19.38
N GLY A 35 -13.31 -9.17 18.40
CA GLY A 35 -14.48 -8.56 17.77
C GLY A 35 -14.15 -7.34 16.90
N GLY A 36 -12.88 -6.96 16.77
CA GLY A 36 -12.40 -5.88 15.93
C GLY A 36 -11.94 -6.37 14.55
N LEU A 37 -11.51 -5.45 13.69
CA LEU A 37 -10.87 -5.81 12.42
C LEU A 37 -9.51 -6.48 12.66
N TRP A 38 -9.10 -7.36 11.75
CA TRP A 38 -7.75 -7.92 11.75
C TRP A 38 -6.70 -6.81 11.61
N LEU A 39 -5.80 -6.66 12.59
CA LEU A 39 -4.74 -5.66 12.52
C LEU A 39 -3.83 -5.85 11.30
N THR A 40 -3.64 -7.09 10.87
CA THR A 40 -2.89 -7.44 9.66
C THR A 40 -3.60 -7.01 8.37
N ASP A 41 -4.94 -7.04 8.33
CA ASP A 41 -5.72 -6.48 7.22
C ASP A 41 -5.69 -4.95 7.25
N ILE A 42 -5.76 -4.33 8.44
CA ILE A 42 -5.62 -2.87 8.61
C ILE A 42 -4.24 -2.41 8.10
N ALA A 43 -3.17 -3.12 8.44
CA ALA A 43 -1.82 -2.81 7.98
C ALA A 43 -1.70 -2.89 6.46
N HIS A 44 -2.22 -3.95 5.84
CA HIS A 44 -2.26 -4.09 4.38
C HIS A 44 -3.08 -2.96 3.74
N HIS A 45 -4.24 -2.63 4.29
CA HIS A 45 -5.07 -1.52 3.82
C HIS A 45 -4.34 -0.17 3.84
N HIS A 46 -3.67 0.16 4.94
CA HIS A 46 -2.91 1.41 5.03
C HIS A 46 -1.72 1.44 4.08
N LEU A 47 -1.01 0.32 3.90
CA LEU A 47 0.06 0.22 2.90
C LEU A 47 -0.48 0.47 1.48
N ALA A 48 -1.62 -0.15 1.12
CA ALA A 48 -2.25 0.06 -0.17
C ALA A 48 -2.67 1.52 -0.39
N ILE A 49 -3.28 2.15 0.63
CA ILE A 49 -3.65 3.57 0.61
C ILE A 49 -2.42 4.49 0.49
N ALA A 50 -1.34 4.18 1.21
CA ALA A 50 -0.11 4.95 1.15
C ALA A 50 0.48 4.96 -0.27
N ILE A 51 0.53 3.80 -0.93
CA ILE A 51 1.00 3.71 -2.33
C ILE A 51 0.07 4.46 -3.28
N LEU A 52 -1.26 4.31 -3.12
CA LEU A 52 -2.24 5.01 -3.96
C LEU A 52 -2.06 6.52 -3.87
N PHE A 53 -2.03 7.09 -2.66
CA PHE A 53 -1.89 8.53 -2.47
C PHE A 53 -0.49 9.04 -2.84
N LEU A 54 0.56 8.23 -2.63
CA LEU A 54 1.91 8.59 -3.08
C LEU A 54 1.96 8.72 -4.59
N VAL A 55 1.41 7.76 -5.34
CA VAL A 55 1.36 7.84 -6.81
C VAL A 55 0.45 8.98 -7.27
N ALA A 56 -0.73 9.14 -6.67
CA ALA A 56 -1.64 10.25 -6.98
C ALA A 56 -1.00 11.64 -6.75
N GLY A 57 -0.14 11.76 -5.73
CA GLY A 57 0.63 12.98 -5.45
C GLY A 57 1.56 13.44 -6.57
N HIS A 58 1.86 12.56 -7.54
CA HIS A 58 2.72 12.87 -8.69
C HIS A 58 1.94 13.23 -9.97
N MET A 59 0.62 13.38 -9.89
CA MET A 59 -0.22 13.69 -11.06
C MET A 59 0.01 15.10 -11.62
N TYR A 60 0.27 16.08 -10.77
CA TYR A 60 0.26 17.50 -11.15
C TYR A 60 1.62 18.02 -11.56
N ARG A 61 1.64 18.85 -12.62
CA ARG A 61 2.86 19.45 -13.14
C ARG A 61 3.46 20.42 -12.13
N THR A 62 4.77 20.29 -11.90
CA THR A 62 5.56 21.15 -11.03
C THR A 62 6.80 21.67 -11.81
N ASN A 63 7.79 22.24 -11.11
CA ASN A 63 8.96 22.86 -11.72
C ASN A 63 9.85 21.90 -12.55
N TRP A 64 9.63 20.58 -12.46
CA TRP A 64 10.31 19.58 -13.30
C TRP A 64 9.65 19.34 -14.67
N GLY A 65 8.60 20.10 -15.01
CA GLY A 65 7.98 20.08 -16.34
C GLY A 65 7.12 18.86 -16.67
N ILE A 66 7.15 17.81 -15.84
CA ILE A 66 6.37 16.57 -16.00
C ILE A 66 5.07 16.65 -15.19
N GLY A 67 3.97 16.12 -15.73
CA GLY A 67 2.65 16.05 -15.08
C GLY A 67 1.57 16.86 -15.83
N HIS A 68 0.36 16.88 -15.27
CA HIS A 68 -0.78 17.60 -15.83
C HIS A 68 -0.96 18.99 -15.21
N GLY A 69 -1.20 20.01 -16.03
CA GLY A 69 -1.64 21.32 -15.56
C GLY A 69 -3.12 21.28 -15.18
N ILE A 70 -3.49 21.78 -14.01
CA ILE A 70 -4.90 21.78 -13.57
C ILE A 70 -5.77 22.59 -14.55
N LYS A 71 -5.26 23.75 -14.99
CA LYS A 71 -5.92 24.56 -16.01
C LYS A 71 -6.07 23.81 -17.33
N ASP A 72 -4.99 23.20 -17.81
CA ASP A 72 -4.99 22.38 -19.04
C ASP A 72 -6.02 21.23 -18.96
N ILE A 73 -6.19 20.60 -17.79
CA ILE A 73 -7.21 19.56 -17.58
C ILE A 73 -8.64 20.13 -17.71
N LEU A 74 -8.89 21.32 -17.17
CA LEU A 74 -10.22 21.93 -17.13
C LEU A 74 -10.64 22.57 -18.47
N GLU A 75 -9.65 23.02 -19.25
CA GLU A 75 -9.85 23.70 -20.54
C GLU A 75 -9.72 22.75 -21.75
N ALA A 76 -9.48 21.47 -21.52
CA ALA A 76 -9.35 20.43 -22.55
C ALA A 76 -10.66 20.09 -23.27
#